data_AF-A0A4R4LZZ3-F1
#
_entry.id   AF-A0A4R4LZZ3-F1
#
_cell.length_a   1.000
_cell.length_b   1.000
_cell.length_c   1.000
_cell.angle_alpha   90.00
_cell.angle_beta   90.00
_cell.angle_gamma   90.00
#
_symmetry.space_group_name_H-M   'P 1'
#
loop_
_entity.id
_entity.type
_entity.pdbx_description
1 polymer ?
#
loop_
_entity_poly.entity_id
_entity_poly.type
_entity_poly.pdbx_seq_one_letter_code
_entity_poly.pdbx_strand_id
1 'polypeptide(L)'
;VPDTEPPPGRGPSPEADPARDPGSSRDAESVRDAEPDREDAPVRRDEADAPETVPDGLPRHLHDVFRDSDATPAGRSFHDPADPAMRDLARRVPADPQRFTVDGHGDADGLRLPGGRRLNADELADLIRNDPNWNGREVLLLSCRTGDGDFAARLAQRLGVPVTAPSGLAWTDADGNVYASSGRTSPDGQTRPGWPPDGTWRTSAPDGTASPAGRDGRPPGREEHRGTDPARPGDDAQSRGLRDWFRREGHVDRDGYRRFDTDEQGERYGENRLAHVYHDLPHQLRQALHWYTVQSMPNPHLRPGADVGRYLTHLYTEQNYVQHLAYLNGGAMPAHRDQLIQMWNRPDLTDYQRRLIQHVVTQTDPEARLQEMWKNHEQREFLRRYLGGEPTPDAFWRRIDELDQALSRPLPEPVQAVRGLHDVNFMLASDGMPLAGRHPMLLVGAVQNEPGYMSTSLGSGTTEVDGQGFNYRLSLNLPQGAHGVWMGQSSAYPDQRELVLPRGTRYYIRNVVQTGWNGTQPVFSIEADVIPPGTPP
;
A
#
# COMPACT_ATOMS: atom_id res chain seq x y z
N VAL A 1 -23.17 42.23 -9.74
CA VAL A 1 -22.96 43.65 -9.39
C VAL A 1 -24.24 44.13 -8.71
N PRO A 2 -24.16 44.59 -7.46
CA PRO A 2 -25.31 45.03 -6.65
C PRO A 2 -25.57 46.54 -6.78
N ASP A 3 -26.67 47.01 -6.18
CA ASP A 3 -26.98 48.37 -5.64
C ASP A 3 -28.53 48.50 -5.54
N THR A 4 -29.18 49.20 -4.59
CA THR A 4 -28.72 50.07 -3.48
C THR A 4 -29.74 50.12 -2.31
N GLU A 5 -29.25 50.50 -1.13
CA GLU A 5 -29.94 50.81 0.16
C GLU A 5 -30.23 52.34 0.30
N PRO A 6 -30.48 52.99 1.48
CA PRO A 6 -31.36 52.78 2.65
C PRO A 6 -32.14 54.12 2.93
N PRO A 7 -32.13 54.85 4.10
CA PRO A 7 -32.16 54.58 5.57
C PRO A 7 -33.44 55.25 6.19
N PRO A 8 -33.51 56.04 7.31
CA PRO A 8 -32.71 56.19 8.57
C PRO A 8 -33.53 56.26 9.90
N GLY A 9 -32.86 56.22 11.07
CA GLY A 9 -33.47 56.57 12.38
C GLY A 9 -32.53 56.56 13.63
N ARG A 10 -31.89 57.71 13.89
CA ARG A 10 -31.18 58.25 15.11
C ARG A 10 -31.65 57.71 16.49
N GLY A 11 -30.88 57.60 17.60
CA GLY A 11 -29.68 58.31 18.15
C GLY A 11 -30.07 59.24 19.36
N PRO A 12 -29.22 59.68 20.34
CA PRO A 12 -27.76 59.53 20.59
C PRO A 12 -27.31 59.28 22.10
N SER A 13 -25.99 59.49 22.39
CA SER A 13 -25.17 59.34 23.64
C SER A 13 -25.35 60.48 24.72
N PRO A 14 -24.46 60.80 25.75
CA PRO A 14 -23.06 60.38 26.12
C PRO A 14 -22.59 60.32 27.63
N GLU A 15 -21.34 59.85 27.84
CA GLU A 15 -20.20 60.26 28.73
C GLU A 15 -20.22 60.58 30.28
N ALA A 16 -19.11 60.14 30.94
CA ALA A 16 -18.22 60.82 31.94
C ALA A 16 -18.35 60.70 33.51
N ASP A 17 -17.38 59.95 34.09
CA ASP A 17 -16.42 60.36 35.17
C ASP A 17 -16.85 60.45 36.69
N PRO A 18 -15.99 60.73 37.71
CA PRO A 18 -15.40 59.66 38.57
C PRO A 18 -15.36 59.87 40.12
N ALA A 19 -14.72 58.89 40.81
CA ALA A 19 -13.97 58.96 42.08
C ALA A 19 -14.67 59.08 43.46
N ARG A 20 -14.33 58.19 44.42
CA ARG A 20 -13.60 58.47 45.69
C ARG A 20 -13.59 57.32 46.74
N ASP A 21 -12.39 57.06 47.28
CA ASP A 21 -12.06 56.41 48.59
C ASP A 21 -12.40 57.40 49.77
N PRO A 22 -12.31 57.13 51.11
CA PRO A 22 -11.47 56.13 51.80
C PRO A 22 -11.91 55.50 53.17
N GLY A 23 -11.11 54.55 53.70
CA GLY A 23 -10.45 54.81 55.00
C GLY A 23 -10.57 53.83 56.20
N SER A 24 -9.44 53.69 56.92
CA SER A 24 -9.20 53.15 58.29
C SER A 24 -9.26 51.61 58.49
N SER A 25 -8.44 50.96 59.33
CA SER A 25 -7.31 51.37 60.22
C SER A 25 -6.44 50.11 60.51
N ARG A 26 -5.10 50.13 60.36
CA ARG A 26 -4.04 50.55 61.34
C ARG A 26 -3.85 49.65 62.57
N ASP A 27 -2.70 48.94 62.60
CA ASP A 27 -1.61 48.95 63.64
C ASP A 27 -0.84 47.60 63.59
N ALA A 28 0.42 47.56 63.11
CA ALA A 28 1.70 47.73 63.86
C ALA A 28 2.04 46.56 64.82
N GLU A 29 3.24 45.99 64.93
CA GLU A 29 4.53 45.99 64.20
C GLU A 29 5.43 45.00 64.99
N SER A 30 6.15 44.06 64.36
CA SER A 30 7.47 43.62 64.85
C SER A 30 8.24 42.85 63.78
N VAL A 31 9.51 43.18 63.60
CA VAL A 31 10.41 42.66 62.55
C VAL A 31 11.27 41.53 63.10
N ARG A 32 11.43 40.42 62.36
CA ARG A 32 12.76 39.86 62.02
C ARG A 32 12.78 38.67 61.05
N ASP A 33 13.90 38.67 60.33
CA ASP A 33 14.57 37.60 59.59
C ASP A 33 13.90 37.10 58.30
N ALA A 34 14.73 37.03 57.25
CA ALA A 34 14.31 36.92 55.87
C ALA A 34 15.10 35.82 55.14
N GLU A 35 14.37 34.82 54.64
CA GLU A 35 14.74 34.03 53.48
C GLU A 35 13.47 33.89 52.63
N PRO A 36 13.44 34.34 51.37
CA PRO A 36 12.26 34.19 50.52
C PRO A 36 12.18 32.77 49.96
N ASP A 37 11.00 32.16 50.11
CA ASP A 37 10.63 30.94 49.40
C ASP A 37 10.91 31.07 47.90
N ARG A 38 11.45 30.01 47.30
CA ARG A 38 11.69 29.96 45.86
C ARG A 38 10.35 29.82 45.16
N GLU A 39 9.92 30.88 44.49
CA GLU A 39 8.81 30.85 43.54
C GLU A 39 9.02 29.72 42.51
N ASP A 40 7.95 29.00 42.21
CA ASP A 40 7.92 27.93 41.21
C ASP A 40 8.32 28.46 39.82
N ALA A 41 9.61 28.31 39.49
CA ALA A 41 10.08 28.47 38.12
C ALA A 41 9.40 27.39 37.24
N PRO A 42 8.86 27.73 36.06
CA PRO A 42 8.18 26.76 35.22
C PRO A 42 9.17 25.66 34.81
N VAL A 43 8.81 24.41 35.10
CA VAL A 43 9.52 23.23 34.61
C VAL A 43 9.64 23.37 33.10
N ARG A 44 10.88 23.47 32.60
CA ARG A 44 11.15 23.36 31.17
C ARG A 44 10.67 21.99 30.74
N ARG A 45 9.60 21.93 29.94
CA ARG A 45 9.30 20.73 29.16
C ARG A 45 10.45 20.54 28.19
N ASP A 46 11.04 19.35 28.19
CA ASP A 46 12.14 19.02 27.31
C ASP A 46 11.75 19.23 25.83
N GLU A 47 12.66 19.79 25.04
CA GLU A 47 12.48 20.05 23.59
C GLU A 47 12.50 18.76 22.73
N ALA A 48 12.33 17.59 23.35
CA ALA A 48 12.56 16.27 22.75
C ALA A 48 11.39 15.70 21.92
N ASP A 49 10.23 16.38 21.89
CA ASP A 49 8.98 15.89 21.28
C ASP A 49 8.48 16.76 20.10
N ALA A 50 9.32 17.65 19.57
CA ALA A 50 9.04 18.35 18.32
C ALA A 50 9.29 17.39 17.13
N PRO A 51 8.34 17.21 16.19
CA PRO A 51 8.53 16.31 15.06
C PRO A 51 9.71 16.76 14.20
N GLU A 52 10.68 15.87 14.00
CA GLU A 52 11.93 16.17 13.29
C GLU A 52 11.62 16.63 11.85
N THR A 53 12.05 17.83 11.48
CA THR A 53 11.78 18.40 10.15
C THR A 53 12.51 17.59 9.09
N VAL A 54 11.76 17.05 8.12
CA VAL A 54 12.32 16.25 7.03
C VAL A 54 13.39 17.08 6.27
N PRO A 55 14.60 16.54 6.06
CA PRO A 55 15.66 17.25 5.35
C PRO A 55 15.29 17.62 3.91
N ASP A 56 15.59 18.86 3.50
CA ASP A 56 15.28 19.38 2.16
C ASP A 56 15.89 18.55 1.01
N GLY A 57 17.03 17.89 1.25
CA GLY A 57 17.73 17.04 0.28
C GLY A 57 17.18 15.61 0.17
N LEU A 58 16.23 15.21 1.02
CA LEU A 58 15.69 13.86 1.02
C LEU A 58 14.63 13.68 -0.10
N PRO A 59 14.71 12.62 -0.93
CA PRO A 59 13.67 12.33 -1.93
C PRO A 59 12.27 12.17 -1.31
N ARG A 60 11.23 12.71 -1.98
CA ARG A 60 9.84 12.73 -1.45
C ARG A 60 9.31 11.37 -1.01
N HIS A 61 9.65 10.29 -1.72
CA HIS A 61 9.22 8.91 -1.41
C HIS A 61 9.87 8.30 -0.15
N LEU A 62 10.78 9.04 0.50
CA LEU A 62 11.43 8.70 1.76
C LEU A 62 11.03 9.64 2.91
N HIS A 63 10.19 10.66 2.65
CA HIS A 63 9.79 11.64 3.66
C HIS A 63 9.06 10.99 4.83
N ASP A 64 8.12 10.08 4.56
CA ASP A 64 7.38 9.38 5.62
C ASP A 64 8.27 8.39 6.36
N VAL A 65 9.19 7.70 5.67
CA VAL A 65 10.20 6.83 6.30
C VAL A 65 11.08 7.60 7.28
N PHE A 66 11.42 8.85 6.96
CA PHE A 66 12.18 9.71 7.87
C PHE A 66 11.32 10.18 9.06
N ARG A 67 10.07 10.62 8.84
CA ARG A 67 9.14 11.00 9.93
C ARG A 67 8.85 9.85 10.89
N ASP A 68 8.71 8.65 10.35
CA ASP A 68 8.41 7.43 11.11
C ASP A 68 9.66 6.80 11.71
N SER A 69 10.87 7.31 11.43
CA SER A 69 12.11 6.87 12.08
C SER A 69 12.30 7.54 13.46
N ASP A 70 13.39 7.22 14.15
CA ASP A 70 13.70 7.76 15.48
C ASP A 70 15.20 8.04 15.60
N ALA A 71 15.58 9.28 15.93
CA ALA A 71 16.97 9.62 16.21
C ALA A 71 17.42 8.97 17.53
N THR A 72 18.61 8.37 17.56
CA THR A 72 19.16 7.68 18.74
C THR A 72 20.56 8.19 19.06
N PRO A 73 21.08 8.00 20.29
CA PRO A 73 22.45 8.36 20.63
C PRO A 73 23.50 7.73 19.69
N ALA A 74 23.21 6.53 19.17
CA ALA A 74 24.07 5.80 18.26
C ALA A 74 23.92 6.19 16.77
N GLY A 75 22.79 6.77 16.37
CA GLY A 75 22.46 7.08 14.98
C GLY A 75 20.96 7.21 14.75
N ARG A 76 20.36 6.31 13.95
CA ARG A 76 18.91 6.31 13.66
C ARG A 76 18.31 4.91 13.69
N SER A 77 17.11 4.82 14.24
CA SER A 77 16.27 3.63 14.31
C SER A 77 15.14 3.69 13.28
N PHE A 78 14.91 2.58 12.59
CA PHE A 78 13.83 2.38 11.62
C PHE A 78 12.80 1.35 12.11
N HIS A 79 12.73 1.10 13.41
CA HIS A 79 11.70 0.27 14.03
C HIS A 79 10.34 0.95 14.05
N ASP A 80 9.26 0.18 13.99
CA ASP A 80 7.88 0.68 13.95
C ASP A 80 7.55 1.63 15.12
N PRO A 81 6.82 2.75 14.91
CA PRO A 81 6.23 3.53 16.01
C PRO A 81 5.40 2.68 17.00
N ALA A 82 4.76 1.61 16.51
CA ALA A 82 4.02 0.64 17.31
C ALA A 82 4.91 -0.44 17.98
N ASP A 83 6.24 -0.38 17.84
CA ASP A 83 7.20 -1.26 18.52
C ASP A 83 8.05 -0.50 19.56
N PRO A 84 7.44 -0.03 20.67
CA PRO A 84 8.14 0.75 21.69
C PRO A 84 9.29 -0.02 22.35
N ALA A 85 9.22 -1.35 22.39
CA ALA A 85 10.29 -2.19 22.95
C ALA A 85 11.56 -2.18 22.09
N MET A 86 11.44 -2.26 20.76
CA MET A 86 12.61 -2.13 19.88
C MET A 86 13.15 -0.70 19.83
N ARG A 87 12.28 0.32 19.91
CA ARG A 87 12.72 1.72 20.02
C ARG A 87 13.49 2.00 21.31
N ASP A 88 13.01 1.51 22.44
CA ASP A 88 13.72 1.61 23.73
C ASP A 88 15.10 0.92 23.65
N LEU A 89 15.17 -0.30 23.11
CA LEU A 89 16.45 -0.98 22.89
C LEU A 89 17.40 -0.25 21.94
N ALA A 90 16.89 0.42 20.89
CA ALA A 90 17.71 1.20 19.97
C ALA A 90 18.24 2.51 20.62
N ARG A 91 17.45 3.15 21.49
CA ARG A 91 17.85 4.33 22.27
C ARG A 91 18.91 4.02 23.34
N ARG A 92 18.92 2.79 23.87
CA ARG A 92 19.93 2.30 24.83
C ARG A 92 21.30 2.06 24.21
N VAL A 93 21.40 1.87 22.90
CA VAL A 93 22.69 1.64 22.23
C VAL A 93 23.58 2.88 22.40
N PRO A 94 24.79 2.77 22.99
CA PRO A 94 25.65 3.93 23.22
C PRO A 94 26.11 4.60 21.92
N ALA A 95 26.34 5.91 22.00
CA ALA A 95 26.99 6.67 20.93
C ALA A 95 28.38 6.13 20.60
N ASP A 96 28.70 6.01 19.30
CA ASP A 96 30.04 5.68 18.81
C ASP A 96 30.59 6.89 18.01
N PRO A 97 31.74 7.47 18.40
CA PRO A 97 32.29 8.64 17.71
C PRO A 97 32.81 8.31 16.29
N GLN A 98 33.11 7.05 15.99
CA GLN A 98 33.57 6.60 14.68
C GLN A 98 32.45 6.07 13.79
N ARG A 99 31.36 5.53 14.39
CA ARG A 99 30.27 4.88 13.67
C ARG A 99 28.90 5.51 13.92
N PHE A 100 28.14 5.68 12.84
CA PHE A 100 26.70 5.92 12.86
C PHE A 100 25.97 4.57 12.79
N THR A 101 25.14 4.29 13.78
CA THR A 101 24.38 3.03 13.87
C THR A 101 23.02 3.19 13.21
N VAL A 102 22.73 2.29 12.27
CA VAL A 102 21.41 2.12 11.66
C VAL A 102 20.79 0.89 12.33
N ASP A 103 19.80 1.10 13.20
CA ASP A 103 19.08 0.02 13.88
C ASP A 103 17.73 -0.22 13.18
N GLY A 104 17.38 -1.48 12.94
CA GLY A 104 16.14 -1.81 12.25
C GLY A 104 16.01 -3.30 11.95
N HIS A 105 14.79 -3.78 11.77
CA HIS A 105 14.55 -5.14 11.28
C HIS A 105 15.16 -5.34 9.90
N GLY A 106 15.61 -6.57 9.60
CA GLY A 106 16.23 -6.86 8.31
C GLY A 106 16.54 -8.33 8.05
N ASP A 107 17.03 -8.56 6.84
CA ASP A 107 17.49 -9.84 6.32
C ASP A 107 18.70 -9.63 5.36
N ALA A 108 19.07 -10.66 4.59
CA ALA A 108 20.25 -10.63 3.72
C ALA A 108 20.21 -9.57 2.60
N ASP A 109 19.02 -9.14 2.18
CA ASP A 109 18.86 -8.15 1.08
C ASP A 109 18.54 -6.74 1.60
N GLY A 110 18.57 -6.50 2.92
CA GLY A 110 18.50 -5.16 3.53
C GLY A 110 17.48 -4.99 4.65
N LEU A 111 17.25 -3.72 4.99
CA LEU A 111 16.32 -3.31 6.05
C LEU A 111 14.86 -3.51 5.65
N ARG A 112 14.02 -3.74 6.66
CA ARG A 112 12.59 -4.05 6.58
C ARG A 112 11.82 -3.09 7.49
N LEU A 113 11.06 -2.22 6.86
CA LEU A 113 10.22 -1.21 7.50
C LEU A 113 8.85 -1.77 7.90
N PRO A 114 8.08 -1.02 8.70
CA PRO A 114 6.63 -1.21 8.85
C PRO A 114 5.92 -1.47 7.51
N GLY A 115 4.90 -2.32 7.55
CA GLY A 115 4.14 -2.71 6.35
C GLY A 115 4.91 -3.56 5.33
N GLY A 116 6.14 -3.98 5.63
CA GLY A 116 6.93 -4.91 4.80
C GLY A 116 7.81 -4.27 3.73
N ARG A 117 7.76 -2.93 3.58
CA ARG A 117 8.60 -2.18 2.64
C ARG A 117 10.07 -2.51 2.91
N ARG A 118 10.76 -3.05 1.90
CA ARG A 118 12.21 -3.20 1.92
C ARG A 118 12.85 -1.86 1.57
N LEU A 119 13.81 -1.39 2.38
CA LEU A 119 14.72 -0.34 1.95
C LEU A 119 15.86 -0.97 1.17
N ASN A 120 16.04 -0.53 -0.07
CA ASN A 120 17.22 -0.90 -0.86
C ASN A 120 18.45 -0.04 -0.48
N ALA A 121 19.63 -0.42 -0.97
CA ALA A 121 20.89 0.24 -0.60
C ALA A 121 21.00 1.69 -1.09
N ASP A 122 20.28 2.08 -2.15
CA ASP A 122 20.22 3.45 -2.64
C ASP A 122 19.32 4.32 -1.74
N GLU A 123 18.11 3.84 -1.42
CA GLU A 123 17.18 4.52 -0.49
C GLU A 123 17.79 4.72 0.91
N LEU A 124 18.43 3.69 1.45
CA LEU A 124 19.07 3.78 2.76
C LEU A 124 20.30 4.71 2.72
N ALA A 125 21.04 4.75 1.61
CA ALA A 125 22.11 5.73 1.46
C ALA A 125 21.58 7.16 1.43
N ASP A 126 20.45 7.42 0.78
CA ASP A 126 19.83 8.76 0.75
C ASP A 126 19.29 9.17 2.12
N LEU A 127 18.71 8.26 2.90
CA LEU A 127 18.33 8.49 4.29
C LEU A 127 19.53 8.85 5.17
N ILE A 128 20.62 8.09 5.09
CA ILE A 128 21.84 8.32 5.89
C ILE A 128 22.55 9.62 5.49
N ARG A 129 22.70 9.90 4.19
CA ARG A 129 23.39 11.12 3.72
C ARG A 129 22.65 12.41 4.10
N ASN A 130 21.34 12.35 4.24
CA ASN A 130 20.50 13.48 4.64
C ASN A 130 20.27 13.55 6.16
N ASP A 131 20.73 12.57 6.94
CA ASP A 131 20.60 12.60 8.40
C ASP A 131 21.54 13.67 8.99
N PRO A 132 21.01 14.67 9.76
CA PRO A 132 21.84 15.72 10.35
C PRO A 132 22.90 15.20 11.33
N ASN A 133 22.73 13.98 11.86
CA ASN A 133 23.63 13.36 12.83
C ASN A 133 24.68 12.45 12.19
N TRP A 134 24.59 12.08 10.89
CA TRP A 134 25.52 11.12 10.29
C TRP A 134 26.98 11.59 10.34
N ASN A 135 27.23 12.83 9.93
CA ASN A 135 28.54 13.49 9.95
C ASN A 135 29.66 12.71 9.22
N GLY A 136 29.32 11.93 8.19
CA GLY A 136 30.29 11.18 7.38
C GLY A 136 30.97 10.01 8.10
N ARG A 137 30.43 9.56 9.23
CA ARG A 137 30.95 8.42 10.01
C ARG A 137 30.83 7.09 9.24
N GLU A 138 31.65 6.11 9.61
CA GLU A 138 31.42 4.72 9.20
C GLU A 138 30.01 4.27 9.59
N VAL A 139 29.43 3.29 8.91
CA VAL A 139 28.09 2.79 9.28
C VAL A 139 28.17 1.43 9.97
N LEU A 140 27.43 1.29 11.07
CA LEU A 140 27.13 0.00 11.69
C LEU A 140 25.67 -0.36 11.38
N LEU A 141 25.43 -1.42 10.60
CA LEU A 141 24.10 -1.98 10.41
C LEU A 141 23.75 -2.86 11.61
N LEU A 142 23.02 -2.33 12.58
CA LEU A 142 22.38 -3.13 13.63
C LEU A 142 21.08 -3.72 13.07
N SER A 143 21.23 -4.63 12.10
CA SER A 143 20.11 -5.24 11.38
C SER A 143 20.48 -6.65 10.93
N CYS A 144 19.64 -7.63 11.27
CA CYS A 144 19.98 -9.05 11.15
C CYS A 144 20.32 -9.47 9.72
N ARG A 145 21.34 -10.31 9.59
CA ARG A 145 21.79 -10.94 8.34
C ARG A 145 22.18 -10.00 7.21
N THR A 146 22.18 -8.67 7.40
CA THR A 146 22.60 -7.72 6.36
C THR A 146 24.08 -7.88 5.95
N GLY A 147 24.88 -8.60 6.73
CA GLY A 147 26.23 -9.05 6.39
C GLY A 147 26.31 -10.41 5.67
N ASP A 148 25.21 -11.16 5.53
CA ASP A 148 25.15 -12.45 4.81
C ASP A 148 25.04 -12.27 3.28
N GLY A 149 24.51 -11.12 2.81
CA GLY A 149 24.33 -10.79 1.38
C GLY A 149 25.33 -9.78 0.81
N ASP A 150 24.95 -9.10 -0.27
CA ASP A 150 25.71 -8.01 -0.91
C ASP A 150 25.29 -6.60 -0.44
N PHE A 151 24.19 -6.49 0.31
CA PHE A 151 23.56 -5.24 0.72
C PHE A 151 24.55 -4.27 1.40
N ALA A 152 25.32 -4.74 2.39
CA ALA A 152 26.30 -3.93 3.10
C ALA A 152 27.42 -3.40 2.18
N ALA A 153 27.84 -4.19 1.18
CA ALA A 153 28.87 -3.78 0.22
C ALA A 153 28.34 -2.74 -0.77
N ARG A 154 27.10 -2.91 -1.26
CA ARG A 154 26.41 -1.90 -2.07
C ARG A 154 26.24 -0.59 -1.30
N LEU A 155 25.83 -0.65 -0.03
CA LEU A 155 25.68 0.53 0.82
C LEU A 155 27.02 1.26 1.03
N ALA A 156 28.12 0.52 1.25
CA ALA A 156 29.46 1.10 1.38
C ALA A 156 29.89 1.85 0.11
N GLN A 157 29.66 1.24 -1.06
CA GLN A 157 29.91 1.87 -2.36
C GLN A 157 29.06 3.13 -2.58
N ARG A 158 27.81 3.18 -2.09
CA ARG A 158 26.96 4.36 -2.21
C ARG A 158 27.36 5.49 -1.27
N LEU A 159 27.68 5.17 -0.02
CA LEU A 159 28.02 6.17 0.99
C LEU A 159 29.46 6.69 0.87
N GLY A 160 30.36 5.91 0.28
CA GLY A 160 31.79 6.23 0.24
C GLY A 160 32.51 6.00 1.57
N VAL A 161 31.88 5.30 2.52
CA VAL A 161 32.43 4.96 3.85
C VAL A 161 32.31 3.45 4.11
N PRO A 162 33.17 2.87 4.98
CA PRO A 162 33.02 1.50 5.45
C PRO A 162 31.65 1.21 6.09
N VAL A 163 31.08 0.04 5.80
CA VAL A 163 29.83 -0.45 6.39
C VAL A 163 30.10 -1.78 7.09
N THR A 164 29.87 -1.83 8.40
CA THR A 164 30.00 -3.04 9.22
C THR A 164 28.62 -3.66 9.46
N ALA A 165 28.46 -4.94 9.13
CA ALA A 165 27.20 -5.66 9.19
C ALA A 165 27.35 -7.06 9.83
N PRO A 166 26.31 -7.59 10.48
CA PRO A 166 26.34 -8.87 11.18
C PRO A 166 26.03 -10.02 10.22
N SER A 167 26.72 -11.13 10.42
CA SER A 167 26.31 -12.44 9.90
C SER A 167 25.47 -13.17 10.96
N GLY A 168 24.32 -13.69 10.55
CA GLY A 168 23.32 -14.22 11.49
C GLY A 168 22.52 -13.11 12.21
N LEU A 169 22.03 -13.39 13.43
CA LEU A 169 21.16 -12.47 14.16
C LEU A 169 21.98 -11.48 15.00
N ALA A 170 21.61 -10.20 14.93
CA ALA A 170 22.13 -9.12 15.75
C ALA A 170 21.17 -8.79 16.90
N TRP A 171 21.73 -8.58 18.08
CA TRP A 171 21.03 -8.50 19.37
C TRP A 171 21.42 -7.22 20.12
N THR A 172 20.52 -6.76 20.99
CA THR A 172 20.83 -5.80 22.05
C THR A 172 20.03 -6.14 23.30
N ASP A 173 20.67 -6.04 24.46
CA ASP A 173 20.10 -6.20 25.81
C ASP A 173 19.70 -4.84 26.43
N ALA A 174 19.11 -4.86 27.63
CA ALA A 174 18.64 -3.67 28.32
C ALA A 174 19.77 -2.75 28.83
N ASP A 175 21.00 -3.27 28.89
CA ASP A 175 22.24 -2.50 29.13
C ASP A 175 22.79 -1.82 27.86
N GLY A 176 22.23 -2.12 26.67
CA GLY A 176 22.65 -1.53 25.40
C GLY A 176 23.84 -2.23 24.73
N ASN A 177 24.25 -3.43 25.20
CA ASN A 177 25.33 -4.19 24.59
C ASN A 177 24.90 -4.78 23.24
N VAL A 178 25.68 -4.54 22.19
CA VAL A 178 25.40 -5.09 20.86
C VAL A 178 26.27 -6.32 20.58
N TYR A 179 25.68 -7.36 19.99
CA TYR A 179 26.39 -8.57 19.58
C TYR A 179 25.64 -9.34 18.48
N ALA A 180 26.36 -10.23 17.80
CA ALA A 180 25.82 -11.20 16.85
C ALA A 180 25.86 -12.60 17.48
N SER A 181 24.76 -13.35 17.38
CA SER A 181 24.67 -14.74 17.85
C SER A 181 23.53 -15.49 17.18
N SER A 182 23.62 -16.82 17.14
CA SER A 182 22.52 -17.72 16.82
C SER A 182 21.31 -17.48 17.74
N GLY A 183 20.11 -17.75 17.22
CA GLY A 183 18.87 -17.69 17.99
C GLY A 183 18.36 -19.09 18.29
N ARG A 184 17.94 -19.34 19.53
CA ARG A 184 17.29 -20.57 19.95
C ARG A 184 15.90 -20.26 20.50
N THR A 185 14.88 -20.84 19.90
CA THR A 185 13.52 -20.77 20.44
C THR A 185 13.42 -21.64 21.68
N SER A 186 13.15 -21.01 22.81
CA SER A 186 12.93 -21.64 24.11
C SER A 186 11.50 -22.25 24.18
N PRO A 187 11.21 -23.19 25.09
CA PRO A 187 9.87 -23.81 25.21
C PRO A 187 8.72 -22.84 25.53
N ASP A 188 9.03 -21.62 25.98
CA ASP A 188 8.11 -20.49 26.15
C ASP A 188 7.79 -19.74 24.84
N GLY A 189 8.34 -20.19 23.71
CA GLY A 189 8.20 -19.56 22.39
C GLY A 189 9.14 -18.38 22.16
N GLN A 190 9.89 -17.92 23.17
CA GLN A 190 10.79 -16.78 23.02
C GLN A 190 12.10 -17.20 22.32
N THR A 191 12.59 -16.39 21.38
CA THR A 191 13.90 -16.63 20.77
C THR A 191 14.96 -15.93 21.59
N ARG A 192 15.86 -16.70 22.22
CA ARG A 192 16.97 -16.22 23.04
C ARG A 192 18.31 -16.36 22.29
N PRO A 193 19.33 -15.53 22.57
CA PRO A 193 20.64 -15.66 21.93
C PRO A 193 21.38 -16.94 22.38
N GLY A 194 22.30 -17.41 21.55
CA GLY A 194 23.37 -18.30 21.99
C GLY A 194 24.31 -17.59 22.96
N TRP A 195 24.77 -18.29 23.99
CA TRP A 195 25.78 -17.76 24.91
C TRP A 195 26.92 -18.76 25.13
N PRO A 196 28.21 -18.35 25.03
CA PRO A 196 28.68 -17.02 24.60
C PRO A 196 28.28 -16.69 23.15
N PRO A 197 28.29 -15.40 22.73
CA PRO A 197 27.93 -15.00 21.37
C PRO A 197 28.80 -15.71 20.32
N ASP A 198 28.15 -16.35 19.36
CA ASP A 198 28.74 -17.23 18.33
C ASP A 198 28.59 -16.68 16.90
N GLY A 199 28.06 -15.45 16.74
CA GLY A 199 27.96 -14.77 15.46
C GLY A 199 29.23 -13.99 15.09
N THR A 200 29.25 -13.42 13.89
CA THR A 200 30.39 -12.65 13.37
C THR A 200 29.92 -11.33 12.74
N TRP A 201 30.85 -10.38 12.60
CA TRP A 201 30.62 -9.14 11.85
C TRP A 201 31.60 -9.07 10.67
N ARG A 202 31.19 -8.35 9.62
CA ARG A 202 31.98 -8.13 8.41
C ARG A 202 31.93 -6.65 8.03
N THR A 203 33.08 -6.02 7.84
CA THR A 203 33.17 -4.66 7.32
C THR A 203 33.39 -4.74 5.81
N SER A 204 32.52 -4.09 5.05
CA SER A 204 32.66 -3.89 3.60
C SER A 204 33.17 -2.47 3.35
N ALA A 205 34.20 -2.33 2.52
CA ALA A 205 34.79 -1.06 2.15
C ALA A 205 34.21 -0.55 0.81
N PRO A 206 34.27 0.77 0.53
CA PRO A 206 33.75 1.36 -0.72
C PRO A 206 34.43 0.85 -2.01
N ASP A 207 35.64 0.29 -1.90
CA ASP A 207 36.37 -0.33 -3.01
C ASP A 207 35.89 -1.75 -3.37
N GLY A 208 34.92 -2.29 -2.61
CA GLY A 208 34.39 -3.64 -2.78
C GLY A 208 35.16 -4.72 -2.02
N THR A 209 36.22 -4.39 -1.29
CA THR A 209 36.87 -5.33 -0.37
C THR A 209 36.02 -5.54 0.89
N ALA A 210 36.18 -6.69 1.55
CA ALA A 210 35.51 -6.99 2.81
C ALA A 210 36.42 -7.78 3.75
N SER A 211 36.34 -7.49 5.04
CA SER A 211 37.14 -8.12 6.10
C SER A 211 36.27 -8.56 7.29
N PRO A 212 36.66 -9.62 8.02
CA PRO A 212 36.08 -9.93 9.33
C PRO A 212 36.27 -8.74 10.29
N ALA A 213 35.25 -8.46 11.08
CA ALA A 213 35.21 -7.31 11.97
C ALA A 213 34.76 -7.72 13.38
N GLY A 214 35.19 -6.92 14.36
CA GLY A 214 34.81 -7.13 15.76
C GLY A 214 35.55 -8.31 16.41
N ARG A 215 35.06 -8.73 17.58
CA ARG A 215 35.67 -9.79 18.40
C ARG A 215 34.61 -10.40 19.32
N ASP A 216 34.69 -11.71 19.58
CA ASP A 216 33.84 -12.42 20.55
C ASP A 216 32.32 -12.15 20.33
N GLY A 217 31.91 -12.14 19.05
CA GLY A 217 30.56 -11.82 18.59
C GLY A 217 30.15 -10.34 18.64
N ARG A 218 30.98 -9.44 19.16
CA ARG A 218 30.69 -8.00 19.28
C ARG A 218 31.25 -7.20 18.09
N PRO A 219 30.56 -6.15 17.59
CA PRO A 219 31.09 -5.30 16.53
C PRO A 219 32.28 -4.44 17.00
N PRO A 220 33.08 -3.87 16.09
CA PRO A 220 34.17 -2.94 16.45
C PRO A 220 33.70 -1.79 17.37
N GLY A 221 34.56 -1.41 18.32
CA GLY A 221 34.30 -0.30 19.24
C GLY A 221 33.21 -0.53 20.29
N ARG A 222 32.65 -1.74 20.40
CA ARG A 222 31.63 -2.06 21.42
C ARG A 222 32.13 -3.09 22.42
N GLU A 223 32.54 -2.59 23.59
CA GLU A 223 32.95 -3.39 24.74
C GLU A 223 31.73 -3.80 25.59
N GLU A 224 31.86 -4.91 26.33
CA GLU A 224 30.83 -5.39 27.25
C GLU A 224 30.70 -4.44 28.46
N HIS A 225 29.57 -3.75 28.53
CA HIS A 225 29.14 -3.03 29.71
C HIS A 225 28.37 -4.01 30.59
N ARG A 226 28.92 -4.30 31.77
CA ARG A 226 28.22 -5.08 32.80
C ARG A 226 27.36 -4.13 33.61
N GLY A 227 26.04 -4.23 33.44
CA GLY A 227 25.07 -3.60 34.32
C GLY A 227 25.15 -4.11 35.76
N THR A 228 24.31 -3.55 36.62
CA THR A 228 24.28 -3.85 38.05
C THR A 228 23.46 -5.09 38.42
N ASP A 229 22.79 -5.73 37.46
CA ASP A 229 21.92 -6.89 37.68
C ASP A 229 22.64 -8.22 37.28
N PRO A 230 22.77 -9.20 38.19
CA PRO A 230 23.41 -10.49 37.91
C PRO A 230 22.52 -11.50 37.16
N ALA A 231 21.44 -11.06 36.50
CA ALA A 231 20.70 -11.87 35.54
C ALA A 231 21.63 -12.47 34.46
N ARG A 232 21.23 -13.61 33.87
CA ARG A 232 22.06 -14.28 32.86
C ARG A 232 22.19 -13.39 31.62
N PRO A 233 23.40 -13.18 31.08
CA PRO A 233 23.58 -12.37 29.88
C PRO A 233 22.69 -12.87 28.73
N GLY A 234 21.81 -12.01 28.23
CA GLY A 234 20.96 -12.28 27.06
C GLY A 234 19.55 -12.80 27.33
N ASP A 235 19.10 -12.96 28.58
CA ASP A 235 17.69 -13.34 28.87
C ASP A 235 16.68 -12.20 28.58
N ASP A 236 17.17 -10.94 28.53
CA ASP A 236 16.45 -9.71 28.22
C ASP A 236 16.68 -9.21 26.77
N ALA A 237 17.63 -9.83 26.06
CA ALA A 237 18.06 -9.38 24.74
C ALA A 237 17.07 -9.71 23.63
N GLN A 238 16.94 -8.78 22.67
CA GLN A 238 16.10 -8.99 21.49
C GLN A 238 16.85 -8.86 20.18
N SER A 239 16.63 -9.81 19.28
CA SER A 239 17.22 -9.80 17.95
C SER A 239 16.49 -8.83 17.01
N ARG A 240 17.24 -8.17 16.13
CA ARG A 240 16.71 -7.38 15.00
C ARG A 240 16.21 -8.26 13.85
N GLY A 241 15.94 -9.54 14.11
CA GLY A 241 15.42 -10.45 13.09
C GLY A 241 14.01 -10.06 12.73
N LEU A 242 13.50 -10.55 11.62
CA LEU A 242 12.06 -10.52 11.34
C LEU A 242 11.33 -11.15 12.55
N ARG A 243 10.66 -10.31 13.36
CA ARG A 243 9.78 -10.71 14.46
C ARG A 243 8.66 -11.60 13.93
N ASP A 244 7.99 -12.34 14.81
CA ASP A 244 6.90 -13.23 14.39
C ASP A 244 5.82 -12.53 13.57
N TRP A 245 5.56 -11.24 13.81
CA TRP A 245 4.58 -10.48 13.03
C TRP A 245 4.95 -10.28 11.55
N PHE A 246 6.25 -10.19 11.22
CA PHE A 246 6.76 -10.22 9.83
C PHE A 246 6.72 -11.63 9.23
N ARG A 247 6.68 -12.68 10.04
CA ARG A 247 6.61 -14.08 9.60
C ARG A 247 5.18 -14.61 9.52
N ARG A 248 4.23 -13.96 10.19
CA ARG A 248 2.82 -14.36 10.24
C ARG A 248 2.17 -14.20 8.87
N GLU A 249 1.43 -15.22 8.49
CA GLU A 249 0.53 -15.23 7.34
C GLU A 249 -0.85 -14.72 7.81
N GLY A 250 -0.87 -13.56 8.47
CA GLY A 250 -2.02 -13.06 9.22
C GLY A 250 -2.31 -13.82 10.51
N HIS A 251 -3.51 -13.60 11.06
CA HIS A 251 -4.05 -14.27 12.24
C HIS A 251 -5.42 -14.89 11.91
N VAL A 252 -5.83 -15.93 12.66
CA VAL A 252 -7.19 -16.50 12.53
C VAL A 252 -8.02 -15.98 13.70
N ASP A 253 -9.12 -15.31 13.38
CA ASP A 253 -10.02 -14.72 14.37
C ASP A 253 -10.87 -15.78 15.09
N ARG A 254 -11.55 -15.36 16.17
CA ARG A 254 -12.48 -16.24 16.91
C ARG A 254 -13.66 -16.75 16.08
N ASP A 255 -13.97 -16.09 14.96
CA ASP A 255 -14.98 -16.52 14.00
C ASP A 255 -14.47 -17.55 12.97
N GLY A 256 -13.18 -17.90 13.04
CA GLY A 256 -12.53 -18.88 12.18
C GLY A 256 -11.98 -18.34 10.85
N TYR A 257 -12.07 -17.02 10.60
CA TYR A 257 -11.53 -16.43 9.37
C TYR A 257 -10.10 -15.95 9.55
N ARG A 258 -9.23 -16.26 8.58
CA ARG A 258 -7.92 -15.62 8.48
C ARG A 258 -8.08 -14.16 8.06
N ARG A 259 -7.43 -13.26 8.80
CA ARG A 259 -7.35 -11.82 8.56
C ARG A 259 -5.89 -11.35 8.60
N PHE A 260 -5.66 -10.15 8.09
CA PHE A 260 -4.32 -9.59 7.91
C PHE A 260 -4.28 -8.18 8.50
N ASP A 261 -3.34 -7.94 9.42
CA ASP A 261 -3.06 -6.64 10.01
C ASP A 261 -2.30 -5.73 9.03
N THR A 262 -1.55 -6.34 8.10
CA THR A 262 -0.78 -5.65 7.06
C THR A 262 -0.99 -6.29 5.69
N ASP A 263 -0.72 -5.51 4.64
CA ASP A 263 -0.69 -5.98 3.25
C ASP A 263 0.38 -7.06 3.02
N GLU A 264 1.55 -6.96 3.67
CA GLU A 264 2.59 -8.00 3.59
C GLU A 264 2.13 -9.35 4.13
N GLN A 265 1.34 -9.37 5.21
CA GLN A 265 0.79 -10.62 5.75
C GLN A 265 -0.16 -11.31 4.77
N GLY A 266 -0.94 -10.52 4.02
CA GLY A 266 -1.85 -10.99 2.96
C GLY A 266 -1.11 -11.54 1.75
N GLU A 267 -0.13 -10.77 1.25
CA GLU A 267 0.80 -11.17 0.18
C GLU A 267 1.51 -12.48 0.52
N ARG A 268 2.13 -12.54 1.71
CA ARG A 268 2.89 -13.71 2.19
C ARG A 268 2.01 -14.95 2.32
N TYR A 269 0.79 -14.81 2.82
CA TYR A 269 -0.18 -15.91 2.85
C TYR A 269 -0.56 -16.36 1.43
N GLY A 270 -0.85 -15.43 0.53
CA GLY A 270 -1.18 -15.71 -0.86
C GLY A 270 -0.06 -16.48 -1.58
N GLU A 271 1.16 -15.97 -1.55
CA GLU A 271 2.32 -16.59 -2.18
C GLU A 271 2.68 -17.96 -1.56
N ASN A 272 2.70 -18.08 -0.23
CA ASN A 272 3.08 -19.34 0.43
C ASN A 272 1.99 -20.42 0.37
N ARG A 273 0.70 -20.04 0.39
CA ARG A 273 -0.42 -20.99 0.56
C ARG A 273 -1.29 -21.16 -0.66
N LEU A 274 -1.39 -20.15 -1.54
CA LEU A 274 -2.35 -20.14 -2.63
C LEU A 274 -1.72 -20.08 -4.04
N ALA A 275 -0.52 -19.51 -4.22
CA ALA A 275 0.09 -19.32 -5.54
C ALA A 275 0.31 -20.63 -6.32
N HIS A 276 0.61 -21.73 -5.62
CA HIS A 276 0.72 -23.07 -6.23
C HIS A 276 -0.52 -23.45 -7.04
N VAL A 277 -1.73 -23.05 -6.60
CA VAL A 277 -2.99 -23.31 -7.32
C VAL A 277 -2.96 -22.71 -8.72
N TYR A 278 -2.45 -21.48 -8.87
CA TYR A 278 -2.27 -20.86 -10.18
C TYR A 278 -1.15 -21.52 -10.97
N HIS A 279 0.01 -21.80 -10.35
CA HIS A 279 1.16 -22.41 -11.04
C HIS A 279 0.83 -23.81 -11.61
N ASP A 280 0.04 -24.60 -10.89
CA ASP A 280 -0.38 -25.95 -11.27
C ASP A 280 -1.50 -25.98 -12.34
N LEU A 281 -2.16 -24.86 -12.64
CA LEU A 281 -3.14 -24.79 -13.74
C LEU A 281 -2.47 -25.11 -15.09
N PRO A 282 -3.18 -25.78 -16.02
CA PRO A 282 -2.77 -25.88 -17.42
C PRO A 282 -2.44 -24.50 -18.03
N HIS A 283 -1.43 -24.43 -18.89
CA HIS A 283 -0.93 -23.17 -19.48
C HIS A 283 -2.04 -22.28 -20.05
N GLN A 284 -3.02 -22.87 -20.75
CA GLN A 284 -4.17 -22.16 -21.32
C GLN A 284 -5.01 -21.45 -20.24
N LEU A 285 -5.26 -22.10 -19.10
CA LEU A 285 -6.04 -21.53 -18.00
C LEU A 285 -5.24 -20.45 -17.24
N ARG A 286 -3.92 -20.65 -17.06
CA ARG A 286 -3.03 -19.60 -16.54
C ARG A 286 -3.04 -18.35 -17.42
N GLN A 287 -2.88 -18.54 -18.73
CA GLN A 287 -2.91 -17.44 -19.69
C GLN A 287 -4.27 -16.75 -19.72
N ALA A 288 -5.37 -17.49 -19.64
CA ALA A 288 -6.72 -16.93 -19.55
C ALA A 288 -6.87 -16.00 -18.33
N LEU A 289 -6.46 -16.47 -17.15
CA LEU A 289 -6.58 -15.72 -15.90
C LEU A 289 -5.60 -14.54 -15.83
N HIS A 290 -4.36 -14.70 -16.29
CA HIS A 290 -3.41 -13.58 -16.40
C HIS A 290 -3.94 -12.47 -17.33
N TRP A 291 -4.49 -12.80 -18.50
CA TRP A 291 -5.12 -11.80 -19.37
C TRP A 291 -6.29 -11.07 -18.69
N TYR A 292 -7.08 -11.74 -17.85
CA TYR A 292 -8.12 -11.09 -17.04
C TYR A 292 -7.53 -10.06 -16.05
N THR A 293 -6.34 -10.29 -15.50
CA THR A 293 -5.65 -9.29 -14.66
C THR A 293 -5.11 -8.10 -15.49
N VAL A 294 -4.67 -8.32 -16.74
CA VAL A 294 -4.28 -7.22 -17.66
C VAL A 294 -5.47 -6.31 -17.95
N GLN A 295 -6.66 -6.88 -18.19
CA GLN A 295 -7.90 -6.12 -18.29
C GLN A 295 -9.09 -7.02 -17.97
N SER A 296 -9.90 -6.63 -16.98
CA SER A 296 -11.12 -7.35 -16.56
C SER A 296 -12.31 -7.16 -17.53
N MET A 297 -12.00 -7.09 -18.84
CA MET A 297 -12.88 -6.86 -19.98
C MET A 297 -14.16 -7.72 -20.02
N PRO A 298 -14.16 -9.01 -19.56
CA PRO A 298 -15.39 -9.79 -19.51
C PRO A 298 -16.50 -9.19 -18.64
N ASN A 299 -16.18 -8.45 -17.57
CA ASN A 299 -17.15 -8.10 -16.53
C ASN A 299 -18.30 -7.20 -17.03
N PRO A 300 -18.06 -6.12 -17.82
CA PRO A 300 -19.12 -5.38 -18.52
C PRO A 300 -20.04 -6.25 -19.39
N HIS A 301 -19.52 -7.34 -19.95
CA HIS A 301 -20.23 -8.22 -20.89
C HIS A 301 -20.97 -9.40 -20.22
N LEU A 302 -20.66 -9.71 -18.96
CA LEU A 302 -21.35 -10.73 -18.15
C LEU A 302 -22.55 -10.17 -17.39
N ARG A 303 -22.73 -8.85 -17.37
CA ARG A 303 -23.82 -8.17 -16.65
C ARG A 303 -25.12 -8.13 -17.47
N PRO A 304 -26.30 -8.10 -16.83
CA PRO A 304 -27.60 -8.05 -17.52
C PRO A 304 -27.69 -6.93 -18.55
N GLY A 305 -28.24 -7.25 -19.73
CA GLY A 305 -28.41 -6.30 -20.83
C GLY A 305 -27.22 -6.17 -21.79
N ALA A 306 -26.09 -6.83 -21.52
CA ALA A 306 -24.97 -6.88 -22.45
C ALA A 306 -25.27 -7.72 -23.71
N ASP A 307 -24.78 -7.26 -24.87
CA ASP A 307 -24.83 -7.98 -26.15
C ASP A 307 -23.42 -8.07 -26.76
N VAL A 308 -22.75 -9.19 -26.50
CA VAL A 308 -21.40 -9.49 -27.00
C VAL A 308 -21.39 -9.59 -28.52
N GLY A 309 -22.43 -10.15 -29.13
CA GLY A 309 -22.51 -10.33 -30.58
C GLY A 309 -22.54 -8.98 -31.31
N ARG A 310 -23.41 -8.07 -30.86
CA ARG A 310 -23.48 -6.70 -31.36
C ARG A 310 -22.21 -5.91 -31.09
N TYR A 311 -21.61 -6.03 -29.90
CA TYR A 311 -20.36 -5.36 -29.57
C TYR A 311 -19.21 -5.77 -30.49
N LEU A 312 -18.97 -7.07 -30.67
CA LEU A 312 -17.90 -7.58 -31.54
C LEU A 312 -18.16 -7.25 -33.02
N THR A 313 -19.43 -7.26 -33.46
CA THR A 313 -19.83 -6.84 -34.80
C THR A 313 -19.57 -5.34 -35.04
N HIS A 314 -19.84 -4.50 -34.03
CA HIS A 314 -19.51 -3.07 -34.07
C HIS A 314 -18.01 -2.87 -34.25
N LEU A 315 -17.17 -3.48 -33.40
CA LEU A 315 -15.71 -3.36 -33.51
C LEU A 315 -15.17 -3.84 -34.87
N TYR A 316 -15.70 -4.93 -35.44
CA TYR A 316 -15.33 -5.39 -36.78
C TYR A 316 -15.68 -4.36 -37.87
N THR A 317 -16.86 -3.73 -37.74
CA THR A 317 -17.33 -2.68 -38.66
C THR A 317 -16.44 -1.43 -38.56
N GLU A 318 -16.09 -1.01 -37.34
CA GLU A 318 -15.18 0.13 -37.11
C GLU A 318 -13.77 -0.14 -37.67
N GLN A 319 -13.23 -1.36 -37.50
CA GLN A 319 -11.93 -1.71 -38.10
C GLN A 319 -11.99 -1.68 -39.64
N ASN A 320 -13.09 -2.13 -40.25
CA ASN A 320 -13.28 -2.02 -41.70
C ASN A 320 -13.28 -0.54 -42.15
N TYR A 321 -14.00 0.33 -41.43
CA TYR A 321 -13.98 1.78 -41.68
C TYR A 321 -12.59 2.38 -41.59
N VAL A 322 -11.83 2.05 -40.54
CA VAL A 322 -10.44 2.48 -40.36
C VAL A 322 -9.55 2.03 -41.52
N GLN A 323 -9.65 0.77 -41.96
CA GLN A 323 -8.87 0.25 -43.09
C GLN A 323 -9.16 1.01 -44.40
N HIS A 324 -10.43 1.29 -44.70
CA HIS A 324 -10.79 2.03 -45.91
C HIS A 324 -10.37 3.52 -45.86
N LEU A 325 -10.52 4.18 -44.71
CA LEU A 325 -10.09 5.57 -44.52
C LEU A 325 -8.56 5.70 -44.57
N ALA A 326 -7.83 4.79 -43.92
CA ALA A 326 -6.37 4.76 -43.98
C ALA A 326 -5.87 4.50 -45.41
N TYR A 327 -6.45 3.55 -46.14
CA TYR A 327 -6.11 3.29 -47.54
C TYR A 327 -6.28 4.54 -48.43
N LEU A 328 -7.39 5.28 -48.26
CA LEU A 328 -7.65 6.51 -49.02
C LEU A 328 -6.70 7.67 -48.68
N ASN A 329 -6.06 7.60 -47.51
CA ASN A 329 -5.19 8.62 -46.93
C ASN A 329 -3.70 8.19 -46.92
N GLY A 330 -3.28 7.38 -47.89
CA GLY A 330 -1.87 6.99 -48.05
C GLY A 330 -1.34 5.99 -47.00
N GLY A 331 -2.23 5.27 -46.32
CA GLY A 331 -1.91 4.24 -45.32
C GLY A 331 -2.04 4.67 -43.86
N ALA A 332 -2.33 5.94 -43.58
CA ALA A 332 -2.48 6.47 -42.22
C ALA A 332 -3.92 6.91 -41.95
N MET A 333 -4.45 6.70 -40.75
CA MET A 333 -5.80 7.16 -40.40
C MET A 333 -5.89 8.70 -40.51
N PRO A 334 -6.92 9.29 -41.16
CA PRO A 334 -7.15 10.72 -41.09
C PRO A 334 -7.43 11.17 -39.65
N ALA A 335 -6.92 12.34 -39.29
CA ALA A 335 -7.10 12.99 -37.99
C ALA A 335 -7.99 14.24 -38.06
N HIS A 336 -8.19 14.79 -39.26
CA HIS A 336 -8.84 16.10 -39.47
C HIS A 336 -9.84 16.08 -40.64
N ARG A 337 -10.87 16.93 -40.56
CA ARG A 337 -11.96 17.03 -41.54
C ARG A 337 -11.51 17.47 -42.93
N ASP A 338 -10.45 18.27 -43.04
CA ASP A 338 -9.89 18.69 -44.32
C ASP A 338 -9.35 17.50 -45.12
N GLN A 339 -8.72 16.52 -44.47
CA GLN A 339 -8.31 15.25 -45.09
C GLN A 339 -9.51 14.47 -45.62
N LEU A 340 -10.61 14.41 -44.86
CA LEU A 340 -11.86 13.78 -45.33
C LEU A 340 -12.48 14.52 -46.53
N ILE A 341 -12.41 15.85 -46.56
CA ILE A 341 -12.86 16.66 -47.72
C ILE A 341 -11.97 16.43 -48.94
N GLN A 342 -10.65 16.32 -48.76
CA GLN A 342 -9.72 15.95 -49.83
C GLN A 342 -10.05 14.56 -50.40
N MET A 343 -10.34 13.57 -49.54
CA MET A 343 -10.80 12.26 -49.98
C MET A 343 -12.13 12.32 -50.73
N TRP A 344 -13.11 13.08 -50.23
CA TRP A 344 -14.44 13.21 -50.85
C TRP A 344 -14.41 13.66 -52.32
N ASN A 345 -13.43 14.53 -52.64
CA ASN A 345 -13.24 15.09 -53.97
C ASN A 345 -12.51 14.15 -54.95
N ARG A 346 -12.09 12.96 -54.51
CA ARG A 346 -11.44 11.97 -55.37
C ARG A 346 -12.44 11.37 -56.39
N PRO A 347 -12.06 11.23 -57.67
CA PRO A 347 -12.93 10.67 -58.70
C PRO A 347 -13.03 9.13 -58.64
N ASP A 348 -12.10 8.46 -57.95
CA ASP A 348 -11.95 7.00 -57.92
C ASP A 348 -12.63 6.31 -56.71
N LEU A 349 -13.44 7.04 -55.94
CA LEU A 349 -14.17 6.47 -54.80
C LEU A 349 -15.27 5.50 -55.23
N THR A 350 -15.31 4.32 -54.61
CA THR A 350 -16.48 3.44 -54.64
C THR A 350 -17.67 4.03 -53.88
N ASP A 351 -18.89 3.60 -54.18
CA ASP A 351 -20.12 4.00 -53.45
C ASP A 351 -20.02 3.73 -51.94
N TYR A 352 -19.33 2.66 -51.55
CA TYR A 352 -19.09 2.33 -50.15
C TYR A 352 -18.17 3.36 -49.48
N GLN A 353 -17.02 3.65 -50.09
CA GLN A 353 -16.08 4.67 -49.58
C GLN A 353 -16.70 6.06 -49.52
N ARG A 354 -17.51 6.42 -50.53
CA ARG A 354 -18.28 7.67 -50.53
C ARG A 354 -19.23 7.71 -49.33
N ARG A 355 -20.08 6.70 -49.13
CA ARG A 355 -20.98 6.64 -47.96
C ARG A 355 -20.24 6.66 -46.62
N LEU A 356 -19.07 6.02 -46.52
CA LEU A 356 -18.23 6.04 -45.33
C LEU A 356 -17.70 7.45 -45.01
N ILE A 357 -17.10 8.15 -45.99
CA ILE A 357 -16.64 9.53 -45.78
C ILE A 357 -17.82 10.43 -45.41
N GLN A 358 -18.98 10.27 -46.06
CA GLN A 358 -20.20 11.01 -45.71
C GLN A 358 -20.59 10.78 -44.25
N HIS A 359 -20.66 9.51 -43.81
CA HIS A 359 -21.05 9.14 -42.46
C HIS A 359 -20.21 9.82 -41.37
N VAL A 360 -18.91 10.04 -41.61
CA VAL A 360 -18.00 10.75 -40.69
C VAL A 360 -18.15 12.27 -40.84
N VAL A 361 -18.12 12.81 -42.05
CA VAL A 361 -18.15 14.27 -42.32
C VAL A 361 -19.49 14.92 -41.91
N THR A 362 -20.57 14.17 -41.82
CA THR A 362 -21.88 14.63 -41.34
C THR A 362 -22.06 14.55 -39.82
N GLN A 363 -21.08 14.04 -39.06
CA GLN A 363 -21.14 14.12 -37.60
C GLN A 363 -20.97 15.57 -37.13
N THR A 364 -21.49 15.88 -35.93
CA THR A 364 -21.30 17.18 -35.27
C THR A 364 -19.82 17.47 -35.02
N ASP A 365 -19.06 16.43 -34.66
CA ASP A 365 -17.62 16.45 -34.45
C ASP A 365 -16.97 15.26 -35.21
N PRO A 366 -16.54 15.47 -36.47
CA PRO A 366 -15.88 14.44 -37.27
C PRO A 366 -14.56 13.97 -36.66
N GLU A 367 -13.78 14.87 -36.07
CA GLU A 367 -12.52 14.60 -35.40
C GLU A 367 -12.68 13.64 -34.21
N ALA A 368 -13.65 13.89 -33.33
CA ALA A 368 -13.98 12.97 -32.23
C ALA A 368 -14.45 11.61 -32.75
N ARG A 369 -15.22 11.57 -33.86
CA ARG A 369 -15.64 10.30 -34.47
C ARG A 369 -14.47 9.51 -35.05
N LEU A 370 -13.49 10.18 -35.66
CA LEU A 370 -12.26 9.54 -36.14
C LEU A 370 -11.45 8.92 -34.99
N GLN A 371 -11.34 9.63 -33.86
CA GLN A 371 -10.69 9.12 -32.65
C GLN A 371 -11.43 7.91 -32.06
N GLU A 372 -12.77 7.95 -32.03
CA GLU A 372 -13.59 6.82 -31.57
C GLU A 372 -13.40 5.58 -32.46
N MET A 373 -13.44 5.75 -33.79
CA MET A 373 -13.17 4.66 -34.75
C MET A 373 -11.78 4.04 -34.53
N TRP A 374 -10.76 4.88 -34.31
CA TRP A 374 -9.40 4.40 -34.04
C TRP A 374 -9.31 3.63 -32.71
N LYS A 375 -9.91 4.15 -31.64
CA LYS A 375 -10.00 3.46 -30.34
C LYS A 375 -10.72 2.11 -30.45
N ASN A 376 -11.80 2.04 -31.24
CA ASN A 376 -12.52 0.79 -31.50
C ASN A 376 -11.65 -0.22 -32.28
N HIS A 377 -10.82 0.24 -33.22
CA HIS A 377 -9.82 -0.59 -33.89
C HIS A 377 -8.75 -1.12 -32.91
N GLU A 378 -8.17 -0.26 -32.07
CA GLU A 378 -7.19 -0.66 -31.05
C GLU A 378 -7.78 -1.67 -30.05
N GLN A 379 -9.01 -1.44 -29.59
CA GLN A 379 -9.73 -2.39 -28.73
C GLN A 379 -9.91 -3.74 -29.42
N ARG A 380 -10.16 -3.77 -30.73
CA ARG A 380 -10.28 -5.03 -31.48
C ARG A 380 -8.95 -5.78 -31.58
N GLU A 381 -7.84 -5.08 -31.80
CA GLU A 381 -6.49 -5.68 -31.79
C GLU A 381 -6.08 -6.15 -30.39
N PHE A 382 -6.50 -5.46 -29.32
CA PHE A 382 -6.38 -5.96 -27.96
C PHE A 382 -7.18 -7.26 -27.78
N LEU A 383 -8.45 -7.29 -28.17
CA LEU A 383 -9.31 -8.47 -28.05
C LEU A 383 -8.76 -9.67 -28.85
N ARG A 384 -8.09 -9.43 -29.99
CA ARG A 384 -7.39 -10.49 -30.74
C ARG A 384 -6.34 -11.21 -29.90
N ARG A 385 -5.53 -10.44 -29.16
CA ARG A 385 -4.48 -10.96 -28.27
C ARG A 385 -5.08 -11.61 -27.03
N TYR A 386 -6.08 -10.96 -26.43
CA TYR A 386 -6.80 -11.46 -25.27
C TYR A 386 -7.42 -12.84 -25.56
N LEU A 387 -8.21 -12.95 -26.63
CA LEU A 387 -8.95 -14.17 -27.00
C LEU A 387 -8.11 -15.21 -27.76
N GLY A 388 -6.85 -14.91 -28.08
CA GLY A 388 -5.93 -15.81 -28.79
C GLY A 388 -6.31 -16.08 -30.26
N GLY A 389 -7.06 -15.18 -30.90
CA GLY A 389 -7.61 -15.39 -32.24
C GLY A 389 -8.62 -14.30 -32.63
N GLU A 390 -9.44 -14.56 -33.65
CA GLU A 390 -10.40 -13.55 -34.12
C GLU A 390 -11.51 -13.29 -33.06
N PRO A 391 -11.86 -12.03 -32.75
CA PRO A 391 -12.86 -11.71 -31.73
C PRO A 391 -14.28 -12.06 -32.20
N THR A 392 -14.68 -13.29 -31.91
CA THR A 392 -16.01 -13.85 -32.18
C THR A 392 -16.74 -14.19 -30.88
N PRO A 393 -18.08 -14.31 -30.89
CA PRO A 393 -18.83 -14.78 -29.72
C PRO A 393 -18.31 -16.12 -29.19
N ASP A 394 -17.99 -17.06 -30.07
CA ASP A 394 -17.43 -18.36 -29.69
C ASP A 394 -16.05 -18.25 -29.03
N ALA A 395 -15.20 -17.32 -29.48
CA ALA A 395 -13.91 -17.07 -28.86
C ALA A 395 -14.07 -16.40 -27.48
N PHE A 396 -15.03 -15.48 -27.34
CA PHE A 396 -15.38 -14.88 -26.06
C PHE A 396 -15.87 -15.95 -25.07
N TRP A 397 -16.88 -16.75 -25.42
CA TRP A 397 -17.43 -17.76 -24.52
C TRP A 397 -16.43 -18.86 -24.16
N ARG A 398 -15.57 -19.28 -25.09
CA ARG A 398 -14.45 -20.19 -24.78
C ARG A 398 -13.51 -19.61 -23.70
N ARG A 399 -13.23 -18.29 -23.73
CA ARG A 399 -12.44 -17.63 -22.68
C ARG A 399 -13.22 -17.53 -21.36
N ILE A 400 -14.54 -17.40 -21.38
CA ILE A 400 -15.36 -17.51 -20.15
C ILE A 400 -15.25 -18.92 -19.58
N ASP A 401 -15.37 -19.97 -20.40
CA ASP A 401 -15.22 -21.35 -19.96
C ASP A 401 -13.82 -21.66 -19.40
N GLU A 402 -12.77 -21.08 -20.00
CA GLU A 402 -11.38 -21.14 -19.50
C GLU A 402 -11.24 -20.46 -18.13
N LEU A 403 -11.83 -19.28 -17.94
CA LEU A 403 -11.80 -18.55 -16.67
C LEU A 403 -12.62 -19.25 -15.58
N ASP A 404 -13.78 -19.80 -15.91
CA ASP A 404 -14.61 -20.58 -14.97
C ASP A 404 -13.88 -21.85 -14.51
N GLN A 405 -13.22 -22.56 -15.42
CA GLN A 405 -12.37 -23.71 -15.09
C GLN A 405 -11.11 -23.32 -14.30
N ALA A 406 -10.54 -22.15 -14.56
CA ALA A 406 -9.42 -21.63 -13.78
C ALA A 406 -9.86 -21.34 -12.34
N LEU A 407 -11.02 -20.69 -12.16
CA LEU A 407 -11.52 -20.17 -10.89
C LEU A 407 -12.38 -21.16 -10.08
N SER A 408 -12.62 -22.38 -10.57
CA SER A 408 -13.34 -23.43 -9.85
C SER A 408 -12.55 -24.09 -8.69
N ARG A 409 -11.56 -23.39 -8.12
CA ARG A 409 -10.61 -23.93 -7.14
C ARG A 409 -11.04 -23.54 -5.73
N PRO A 410 -11.24 -24.50 -4.81
CA PRO A 410 -11.62 -24.19 -3.44
C PRO A 410 -10.43 -23.63 -2.65
N LEU A 411 -10.71 -22.60 -1.86
CA LEU A 411 -9.78 -22.07 -0.86
C LEU A 411 -9.62 -23.07 0.30
N PRO A 412 -8.39 -23.29 0.80
CA PRO A 412 -8.09 -24.37 1.74
C PRO A 412 -8.67 -24.13 3.15
N GLU A 413 -8.81 -22.87 3.55
CA GLU A 413 -9.33 -22.42 4.85
C GLU A 413 -10.14 -21.12 4.69
N PRO A 414 -10.97 -20.72 5.68
CA PRO A 414 -11.69 -19.47 5.62
C PRO A 414 -10.75 -18.25 5.70
N VAL A 415 -10.96 -17.26 4.85
CA VAL A 415 -10.10 -16.06 4.74
C VAL A 415 -10.94 -14.84 4.40
N GLN A 416 -10.56 -13.65 4.88
CA GLN A 416 -11.14 -12.40 4.41
C GLN A 416 -10.33 -11.79 3.28
N ALA A 417 -11.04 -11.39 2.22
CA ALA A 417 -10.52 -10.54 1.16
C ALA A 417 -11.20 -9.16 1.21
N VAL A 418 -10.55 -8.13 0.66
CA VAL A 418 -11.06 -6.76 0.60
C VAL A 418 -11.17 -6.28 -0.84
N ARG A 419 -12.12 -5.38 -1.10
CA ARG A 419 -12.31 -4.75 -2.41
C ARG A 419 -12.72 -3.28 -2.26
N GLY A 420 -12.04 -2.41 -2.98
CA GLY A 420 -12.45 -1.01 -3.13
C GLY A 420 -13.59 -0.87 -4.14
N LEU A 421 -14.55 0.00 -3.85
CA LEU A 421 -15.62 0.41 -4.78
C LEU A 421 -15.72 1.94 -4.78
N HIS A 422 -15.83 2.56 -5.95
CA HIS A 422 -16.08 4.01 -6.08
C HIS A 422 -17.57 4.35 -5.96
N ASP A 423 -18.45 3.39 -6.26
CA ASP A 423 -19.90 3.51 -6.21
C ASP A 423 -20.54 2.21 -5.70
N VAL A 424 -21.71 2.34 -5.09
CA VAL A 424 -22.57 1.24 -4.61
C VAL A 424 -24.01 1.38 -5.11
N ASN A 425 -24.34 2.40 -5.91
CA ASN A 425 -25.71 2.67 -6.36
C ASN A 425 -26.37 1.53 -7.16
N PHE A 426 -25.55 0.66 -7.76
CA PHE A 426 -25.99 -0.55 -8.46
C PHE A 426 -26.36 -1.72 -7.53
N MET A 427 -25.92 -1.70 -6.27
CA MET A 427 -26.17 -2.75 -5.29
C MET A 427 -27.63 -2.70 -4.83
N LEU A 428 -28.21 -3.87 -4.55
CA LEU A 428 -29.60 -3.98 -4.11
C LEU A 428 -29.71 -3.78 -2.60
N ALA A 429 -30.68 -3.00 -2.14
CA ALA A 429 -31.05 -2.96 -0.73
C ALA A 429 -31.89 -4.20 -0.35
N SER A 430 -32.21 -4.35 0.94
CA SER A 430 -33.01 -5.48 1.45
C SER A 430 -34.45 -5.53 0.92
N ASP A 431 -34.93 -4.44 0.31
CA ASP A 431 -36.20 -4.36 -0.43
C ASP A 431 -36.12 -4.85 -1.89
N GLY A 432 -34.94 -5.30 -2.35
CA GLY A 432 -34.70 -5.77 -3.71
C GLY A 432 -34.54 -4.67 -4.75
N MET A 433 -34.62 -3.39 -4.36
CA MET A 433 -34.42 -2.25 -5.26
C MET A 433 -32.96 -1.77 -5.21
N PRO A 434 -32.38 -1.26 -6.31
CA PRO A 434 -31.05 -0.65 -6.30
C PRO A 434 -30.95 0.50 -5.28
N LEU A 435 -29.75 0.78 -4.77
CA LEU A 435 -29.53 1.95 -3.92
C LEU A 435 -29.88 3.25 -4.66
N ALA A 436 -29.37 3.47 -5.87
CA ALA A 436 -29.75 4.60 -6.74
C ALA A 436 -29.82 5.98 -6.02
N GLY A 437 -28.81 6.30 -5.20
CA GLY A 437 -28.71 7.53 -4.41
C GLY A 437 -29.25 7.42 -2.98
N ARG A 438 -29.88 6.30 -2.61
CA ARG A 438 -30.33 6.02 -1.24
C ARG A 438 -29.15 5.69 -0.31
N HIS A 439 -29.40 5.80 1.00
CA HIS A 439 -28.36 5.66 2.03
C HIS A 439 -27.73 4.24 2.07
N PRO A 440 -26.40 4.10 2.10
CA PRO A 440 -25.72 2.78 2.04
C PRO A 440 -26.10 1.78 3.14
N MET A 441 -26.56 2.25 4.31
CA MET A 441 -27.05 1.35 5.38
C MET A 441 -28.24 0.46 4.95
N LEU A 442 -28.98 0.82 3.90
CA LEU A 442 -30.07 0.00 3.37
C LEU A 442 -29.59 -1.31 2.72
N LEU A 443 -28.28 -1.47 2.50
CA LEU A 443 -27.69 -2.73 2.05
C LEU A 443 -27.70 -3.80 3.16
N VAL A 444 -27.76 -3.43 4.44
CA VAL A 444 -27.75 -4.40 5.54
C VAL A 444 -28.93 -5.36 5.41
N GLY A 445 -28.64 -6.67 5.42
CA GLY A 445 -29.63 -7.72 5.19
C GLY A 445 -29.86 -8.10 3.72
N ALA A 446 -29.23 -7.42 2.77
CA ALA A 446 -29.37 -7.71 1.35
C ALA A 446 -28.39 -8.79 0.86
N VAL A 447 -28.87 -9.67 -0.03
CA VAL A 447 -28.01 -10.60 -0.78
C VAL A 447 -27.67 -9.97 -2.12
N GLN A 448 -26.38 -9.85 -2.40
CA GLN A 448 -25.84 -9.42 -3.69
C GLN A 448 -25.44 -10.63 -4.53
N ASN A 449 -25.38 -10.44 -5.84
CA ASN A 449 -24.87 -11.40 -6.82
C ASN A 449 -24.10 -10.64 -7.89
N GLU A 450 -22.77 -10.77 -7.95
CA GLU A 450 -21.96 -10.15 -9.01
C GLU A 450 -21.95 -11.07 -10.25
N PRO A 451 -22.50 -10.65 -11.40
CA PRO A 451 -22.56 -11.47 -12.60
C PRO A 451 -21.21 -11.64 -13.30
N GLY A 452 -20.28 -10.69 -13.13
CA GLY A 452 -18.89 -10.78 -13.59
C GLY A 452 -17.98 -11.49 -12.58
N TYR A 453 -16.71 -11.63 -12.91
CA TYR A 453 -15.67 -12.04 -11.96
C TYR A 453 -15.37 -10.89 -10.99
N MET A 454 -14.84 -11.20 -9.81
CA MET A 454 -14.55 -10.19 -8.79
C MET A 454 -13.10 -10.26 -8.34
N SER A 455 -12.30 -9.29 -8.75
CA SER A 455 -10.95 -9.08 -8.20
C SER A 455 -11.05 -8.54 -6.78
N THR A 456 -10.32 -9.13 -5.86
CA THR A 456 -10.21 -8.72 -4.46
C THR A 456 -8.74 -8.74 -4.06
N SER A 457 -8.38 -8.20 -2.89
CA SER A 457 -7.02 -8.22 -2.37
C SER A 457 -6.97 -8.94 -1.03
N LEU A 458 -5.85 -9.63 -0.74
CA LEU A 458 -5.54 -10.07 0.62
C LEU A 458 -4.58 -9.05 1.27
N GLY A 459 -4.88 -8.65 2.50
CA GLY A 459 -4.14 -7.59 3.19
C GLY A 459 -5.04 -6.73 4.07
N SER A 460 -4.49 -5.65 4.62
CA SER A 460 -5.23 -4.69 5.44
C SER A 460 -5.71 -3.47 4.66
N GLY A 461 -5.14 -3.19 3.48
CA GLY A 461 -5.53 -2.14 2.55
C GLY A 461 -6.20 -2.66 1.27
N THR A 462 -7.12 -1.88 0.71
CA THR A 462 -7.56 -2.03 -0.68
C THR A 462 -6.49 -1.46 -1.61
N THR A 463 -6.12 -2.12 -2.70
CA THR A 463 -5.12 -1.52 -3.60
C THR A 463 -5.70 -0.34 -4.36
N GLU A 464 -5.10 0.83 -4.16
CA GLU A 464 -5.46 2.05 -4.88
C GLU A 464 -5.16 1.93 -6.37
N VAL A 465 -6.10 2.40 -7.19
CA VAL A 465 -5.92 2.55 -8.64
C VAL A 465 -5.91 4.05 -8.93
N ASP A 466 -4.94 4.50 -9.72
CA ASP A 466 -4.80 5.90 -10.17
C ASP A 466 -4.72 6.98 -9.06
N GLY A 467 -4.36 6.59 -7.83
CA GLY A 467 -4.18 7.52 -6.70
C GLY A 467 -5.49 8.14 -6.17
N GLN A 468 -6.64 7.53 -6.46
CA GLN A 468 -7.92 7.89 -5.84
C GLN A 468 -8.39 6.81 -4.87
N GLY A 469 -8.44 7.16 -3.59
CA GLY A 469 -9.00 6.30 -2.55
C GLY A 469 -10.47 5.95 -2.79
N PHE A 470 -10.89 4.78 -2.33
CA PHE A 470 -12.26 4.30 -2.47
C PHE A 470 -13.15 4.83 -1.34
N ASN A 471 -14.33 5.36 -1.69
CA ASN A 471 -15.34 5.76 -0.72
C ASN A 471 -16.05 4.56 -0.06
N TYR A 472 -15.92 3.36 -0.62
CA TYR A 472 -16.53 2.15 -0.09
C TYR A 472 -15.51 1.00 -0.05
N ARG A 473 -15.29 0.45 1.14
CA ARG A 473 -14.46 -0.74 1.37
C ARG A 473 -15.37 -1.93 1.64
N LEU A 474 -15.45 -2.85 0.69
CA LEU A 474 -16.15 -4.12 0.85
C LEU A 474 -15.18 -5.17 1.42
N SER A 475 -15.51 -5.73 2.58
CA SER A 475 -14.73 -6.77 3.25
C SER A 475 -15.51 -8.10 3.22
N LEU A 476 -15.02 -9.05 2.44
CA LEU A 476 -15.66 -10.33 2.12
C LEU A 476 -15.04 -11.46 2.93
N ASN A 477 -15.80 -12.00 3.89
CA ASN A 477 -15.51 -13.27 4.54
C ASN A 477 -15.75 -14.41 3.53
N LEU A 478 -14.68 -15.08 3.09
CA LEU A 478 -14.72 -16.24 2.20
C LEU A 478 -14.67 -17.52 3.07
N PRO A 479 -15.76 -18.29 3.20
CA PRO A 479 -15.75 -19.51 4.01
C PRO A 479 -14.84 -20.60 3.39
N GLN A 480 -14.50 -21.63 4.17
CA GLN A 480 -13.77 -22.79 3.63
C GLN A 480 -14.53 -23.40 2.45
N GLY A 481 -13.83 -23.71 1.36
CA GLY A 481 -14.45 -24.21 0.13
C GLY A 481 -15.14 -23.13 -0.72
N ALA A 482 -15.11 -21.85 -0.32
CA ALA A 482 -15.33 -20.75 -1.28
C ALA A 482 -14.28 -20.83 -2.39
N HIS A 483 -14.66 -20.43 -3.60
CA HIS A 483 -13.82 -20.58 -4.78
C HIS A 483 -13.03 -19.29 -5.08
N GLY A 484 -11.79 -19.43 -5.53
CA GLY A 484 -10.95 -18.32 -5.99
C GLY A 484 -9.52 -18.76 -6.31
N VAL A 485 -8.78 -17.93 -7.04
CA VAL A 485 -7.37 -18.16 -7.36
C VAL A 485 -6.55 -16.92 -7.04
N TRP A 486 -5.49 -17.12 -6.27
CA TRP A 486 -4.49 -16.11 -5.97
C TRP A 486 -3.64 -15.84 -7.21
N MET A 487 -3.55 -14.58 -7.59
CA MET A 487 -2.69 -14.10 -8.67
C MET A 487 -1.40 -13.49 -8.12
N GLY A 488 -1.47 -12.60 -7.11
CA GLY A 488 -0.30 -11.97 -6.48
C GLY A 488 0.77 -11.57 -7.48
N GLN A 489 1.98 -12.10 -7.31
CA GLN A 489 3.15 -11.81 -8.17
C GLN A 489 3.01 -12.30 -9.63
N SER A 490 2.00 -13.13 -9.91
CA SER A 490 1.64 -13.60 -11.26
C SER A 490 0.56 -12.74 -11.95
N SER A 491 0.01 -11.73 -11.25
CA SER A 491 -0.87 -10.71 -11.85
C SER A 491 -0.08 -9.80 -12.80
N ALA A 492 -0.78 -9.14 -13.72
CA ALA A 492 -0.24 -8.00 -14.47
C ALA A 492 0.12 -6.81 -13.56
N TYR A 493 -0.42 -6.78 -12.34
CA TYR A 493 -0.18 -5.78 -11.31
C TYR A 493 0.23 -6.46 -9.99
N PRO A 494 1.51 -6.88 -9.84
CA PRO A 494 2.00 -7.66 -8.69
C PRO A 494 1.75 -7.04 -7.31
N ASP A 495 1.65 -5.72 -7.25
CA ASP A 495 1.39 -4.93 -6.04
C ASP A 495 -0.08 -5.01 -5.55
N GLN A 496 -1.00 -5.54 -6.37
CA GLN A 496 -2.43 -5.61 -6.05
C GLN A 496 -2.83 -6.74 -5.08
N ARG A 497 -1.92 -7.67 -4.78
CA ARG A 497 -2.18 -8.81 -3.86
C ARG A 497 -3.46 -9.56 -4.25
N GLU A 498 -3.64 -9.74 -5.56
CA GLU A 498 -4.95 -10.01 -6.15
C GLU A 498 -5.38 -11.45 -5.90
N LEU A 499 -6.56 -11.63 -5.28
CA LEU A 499 -7.34 -12.85 -5.24
C LEU A 499 -8.57 -12.68 -6.14
N VAL A 500 -8.65 -13.45 -7.23
CA VAL A 500 -9.80 -13.40 -8.14
C VAL A 500 -10.85 -14.42 -7.71
N LEU A 501 -12.09 -13.96 -7.57
CA LEU A 501 -13.27 -14.79 -7.25
C LEU A 501 -14.07 -15.10 -8.54
N PRO A 502 -14.73 -16.28 -8.61
CA PRO A 502 -15.51 -16.68 -9.78
C PRO A 502 -16.71 -15.77 -10.01
N ARG A 503 -17.21 -15.78 -11.26
CA ARG A 503 -18.44 -15.08 -11.61
C ARG A 503 -19.68 -15.72 -10.98
N GLY A 504 -20.70 -14.93 -10.72
CA GLY A 504 -21.88 -15.37 -9.98
C GLY A 504 -21.63 -15.52 -8.47
N THR A 505 -20.59 -14.87 -7.94
CA THR A 505 -20.34 -14.85 -6.49
C THR A 505 -21.49 -14.15 -5.77
N ARG A 506 -22.18 -14.90 -4.91
CA ARG A 506 -23.27 -14.43 -4.04
C ARG A 506 -22.72 -14.08 -2.66
N TYR A 507 -23.18 -12.98 -2.07
CA TYR A 507 -22.73 -12.56 -0.74
C TYR A 507 -23.83 -11.80 0.01
N TYR A 508 -23.90 -12.02 1.32
CA TYR A 508 -24.87 -11.38 2.22
C TYR A 508 -24.21 -10.22 2.97
N ILE A 509 -24.77 -9.02 2.88
CA ILE A 509 -24.28 -7.84 3.60
C ILE A 509 -24.74 -7.91 5.07
N ARG A 510 -23.79 -8.07 5.99
CA ARG A 510 -24.05 -8.09 7.44
C ARG A 510 -24.13 -6.71 8.06
N ASN A 511 -23.26 -5.80 7.64
CA ASN A 511 -23.01 -4.55 8.34
C ASN A 511 -22.53 -3.48 7.37
N VAL A 512 -22.89 -2.22 7.64
CA VAL A 512 -22.43 -1.04 6.90
C VAL A 512 -22.23 0.09 7.90
N VAL A 513 -21.00 0.60 7.98
CA VAL A 513 -20.59 1.64 8.94
C VAL A 513 -19.90 2.77 8.19
N GLN A 514 -20.27 4.02 8.46
CA GLN A 514 -19.48 5.16 7.99
C GLN A 514 -18.21 5.26 8.84
N THR A 515 -17.05 5.11 8.21
CA THR A 515 -15.73 5.08 8.89
C THR A 515 -14.96 6.40 8.77
N GLY A 516 -15.40 7.32 7.91
CA GLY A 516 -14.73 8.62 7.75
C GLY A 516 -15.29 9.48 6.63
N TRP A 517 -14.43 10.33 6.09
CA TRP A 517 -14.70 11.28 5.02
C TRP A 517 -13.49 11.40 4.08
N ASN A 518 -13.75 11.47 2.78
CA ASN A 518 -12.80 11.77 1.73
C ASN A 518 -13.21 13.13 1.11
N GLY A 519 -12.58 14.21 1.58
CA GLY A 519 -13.06 15.57 1.32
C GLY A 519 -14.47 15.76 1.88
N THR A 520 -15.45 15.97 1.00
CA THR A 520 -16.88 16.08 1.37
C THR A 520 -17.67 14.78 1.19
N GLN A 521 -17.06 13.72 0.65
CA GLN A 521 -17.74 12.44 0.42
C GLN A 521 -17.57 11.52 1.63
N PRO A 522 -18.65 10.92 2.18
CA PRO A 522 -18.55 9.97 3.28
C PRO A 522 -17.88 8.66 2.83
N VAL A 523 -17.04 8.10 3.70
CA VAL A 523 -16.37 6.80 3.48
C VAL A 523 -17.04 5.72 4.33
N PHE A 524 -17.33 4.56 3.74
CA PHE A 524 -18.01 3.44 4.38
C PHE A 524 -17.20 2.14 4.34
N SER A 525 -17.26 1.38 5.43
CA SER A 525 -16.94 -0.05 5.44
C SER A 525 -18.22 -0.87 5.30
N ILE A 526 -18.17 -1.90 4.46
CA ILE A 526 -19.27 -2.84 4.17
C ILE A 526 -18.73 -4.24 4.48
N GLU A 527 -19.35 -4.95 5.41
CA GLU A 527 -18.95 -6.31 5.78
C GLU A 527 -19.95 -7.32 5.22
N ALA A 528 -19.42 -8.37 4.58
CA ALA A 528 -20.26 -9.39 3.96
C ALA A 528 -19.67 -10.80 4.11
N ASP A 529 -20.55 -11.80 4.15
CA ASP A 529 -20.18 -13.22 4.04
C ASP A 529 -20.48 -13.72 2.63
N VAL A 530 -19.53 -14.38 1.98
CA VAL A 530 -19.76 -15.08 0.71
C VAL A 530 -20.55 -16.35 0.95
N ILE A 531 -21.61 -16.53 0.17
CA ILE A 531 -22.47 -17.70 0.20
C ILE A 531 -21.82 -18.79 -0.68
N PRO A 532 -21.48 -19.98 -0.14
CA PRO A 532 -20.82 -21.02 -0.93
C PRO A 532 -21.62 -21.45 -2.18
N PRO A 533 -20.93 -21.88 -3.25
CA PRO A 533 -21.59 -22.48 -4.41
C PRO A 533 -22.49 -23.66 -4.00
N GLY A 534 -23.71 -23.70 -4.55
CA GLY A 534 -24.68 -24.77 -4.26
C GLY A 534 -25.51 -24.59 -2.98
N THR A 535 -25.27 -23.56 -2.15
CA THR A 535 -26.17 -23.23 -1.05
C THR A 535 -27.53 -22.77 -1.60
N PRO A 536 -28.67 -23.34 -1.14
CA PRO A 536 -30.01 -22.90 -1.51
C PRO A 536 -30.24 -21.39 -1.27
N PRO A 537 -31.17 -20.76 -2.00
CA PRO A 537 -31.48 -19.33 -1.84
C PRO A 537 -32.11 -18.99 -0.49
#